data_AF-A0A561T706-F1
#
_entry.id   AF-A0A561T706-F1
#
_cell.length_a   1.000
_cell.length_b   1.000
_cell.length_c   1.000
_cell.angle_alpha   90.00
_cell.angle_beta   90.00
_cell.angle_gamma   90.00
#
_symmetry.space_group_name_H-M   'P 1'
#
loop_
_entity.id
_entity.type
_entity.pdbx_description
1 polymer ?
#
loop_
_entity_poly.entity_id
_entity_poly.type
_entity_poly.pdbx_seq_one_letter_code
_entity_poly.pdbx_strand_id
1 'polypeptide(L)'
;MTTDQGFVADCRARLAFDLLANTWNAVVLWTLRGGPARPGELRGRIGGISPKVLTETLRRLQFNGLVERRAHPGSPPHVEYSLTVLGRTLLEPIEAFGLWAFEHGDDVLAAREQAETDGSQEHQLRAPGVGLSPDQTMSE
;
A
#
# COMPACT_ATOMS: atom_id res chain seq x y z
N MET A 1 6.29 -13.24 31.10
CA MET A 1 6.56 -11.78 31.01
C MET A 1 5.76 -11.26 29.84
N THR A 2 4.60 -10.70 30.13
CA THR A 2 3.64 -10.20 29.14
C THR A 2 4.15 -8.87 28.64
N THR A 3 4.62 -8.80 27.40
CA THR A 3 4.97 -7.53 26.76
C THR A 3 3.67 -6.86 26.34
N ASP A 4 3.08 -6.11 27.26
CA ASP A 4 2.09 -5.08 26.95
C ASP A 4 2.84 -3.90 26.29
N GLN A 5 3.12 -4.03 24.99
CA GLN A 5 3.58 -2.92 24.17
C GLN A 5 2.33 -2.24 23.61
N GLY A 6 1.76 -1.35 24.43
CA GLY A 6 0.74 -0.42 24.01
C GLY A 6 1.16 0.27 22.70
N PHE A 7 0.25 0.24 21.73
CA PHE A 7 0.35 0.86 20.40
C PHE A 7 0.30 2.40 20.48
N VAL A 8 0.99 3.00 21.46
CA VAL A 8 1.04 4.45 21.66
C VAL A 8 2.13 5.00 20.76
N ALA A 9 1.85 5.04 19.45
CA ALA A 9 2.57 5.74 18.39
C ALA A 9 4.06 6.04 18.67
N ASP A 10 4.86 5.04 19.03
CA ASP A 10 6.30 5.24 19.15
C ASP A 10 6.87 5.42 17.74
N CYS A 11 7.91 6.24 17.62
CA CYS A 11 8.59 6.57 16.37
C CYS A 11 8.97 5.32 15.56
N ARG A 12 9.19 4.19 16.24
CA ARG A 12 9.52 2.88 15.65
C ARG A 12 8.33 2.20 14.98
N ALA A 13 7.16 2.19 15.62
CA ALA A 13 5.95 1.60 15.04
C ALA A 13 5.54 2.43 13.80
N ARG A 14 5.59 3.76 13.91
CA ARG A 14 5.32 4.66 12.78
C ARG A 14 6.27 4.40 11.61
N LEU A 15 7.58 4.27 11.87
CA LEU A 15 8.56 3.95 10.82
C LEU A 15 8.21 2.63 10.10
N ALA A 16 7.82 1.59 10.85
CA ALA A 16 7.41 0.32 10.26
C ALA A 16 6.17 0.46 9.37
N PHE A 17 5.16 1.22 9.83
CA PHE A 17 3.97 1.50 9.01
C PHE A 17 4.29 2.37 7.80
N ASP A 18 5.16 3.37 7.91
CA ASP A 18 5.57 4.20 6.77
C ASP A 18 6.27 3.35 5.68
N LEU A 19 7.03 2.33 6.09
CA LEU A 19 7.63 1.37 5.16
C LEU A 19 6.57 0.51 4.45
N LEU A 20 5.54 0.04 5.16
CA LEU A 20 4.50 -0.83 4.61
C LEU A 20 3.43 -0.08 3.82
N ALA A 21 3.10 1.15 4.22
CA ALA A 21 2.12 2.02 3.55
C ALA A 21 2.56 2.41 2.13
N ASN A 22 3.85 2.31 1.83
CA ASN A 22 4.31 2.46 0.46
C ASN A 22 3.95 1.22 -0.37
N THR A 23 3.04 1.41 -1.33
CA THR A 23 2.44 0.38 -2.17
C THR A 23 3.44 -0.63 -2.75
N TRP A 24 4.63 -0.18 -3.17
CA TRP A 24 5.59 -1.05 -3.86
C TRP A 24 6.65 -1.66 -2.95
N ASN A 25 6.83 -1.18 -1.73
CA ASN A 25 7.84 -1.72 -0.82
C ASN A 25 7.54 -3.18 -0.48
N ALA A 26 6.33 -3.46 0.02
CA ALA A 26 5.92 -4.81 0.39
C ALA A 26 5.99 -5.77 -0.81
N VAL A 27 5.52 -5.33 -1.98
CA VAL A 27 5.54 -6.12 -3.23
C VAL A 27 6.96 -6.48 -3.67
N VAL A 28 7.89 -5.52 -3.65
CA VAL A 28 9.29 -5.76 -4.03
C VAL A 28 9.98 -6.70 -3.02
N LEU A 29 9.79 -6.47 -1.72
CA LEU A 29 10.35 -7.32 -0.67
C LEU A 29 9.84 -8.75 -0.79
N TRP A 30 8.52 -8.92 -0.96
CA TRP A 30 7.88 -10.21 -1.13
C TRP A 30 8.37 -10.93 -2.38
N THR A 31 8.63 -10.21 -3.48
CA THR A 31 9.16 -10.79 -4.71
C THR A 31 10.61 -11.28 -4.54
N LEU A 32 11.41 -10.56 -3.75
CA LEU A 32 12.81 -10.92 -3.44
C LEU A 32 12.93 -12.06 -2.42
N ARG A 33 11.83 -12.56 -1.83
CA ARG A 33 11.86 -13.70 -0.90
C ARG A 33 12.46 -14.97 -1.55
N GLY A 34 12.27 -15.12 -2.87
CA GLY A 34 12.80 -16.24 -3.65
C GLY A 34 14.30 -16.17 -3.95
N GLY A 35 15.00 -15.10 -3.55
CA GLY A 35 16.43 -14.92 -3.77
C GLY A 35 16.78 -13.68 -4.58
N PRO A 36 18.08 -13.48 -4.90
CA PRO A 36 18.57 -12.37 -5.70
C PRO A 36 17.89 -12.28 -7.07
N ALA A 37 17.63 -11.07 -7.54
CA ALA A 37 17.01 -10.86 -8.86
C ALA A 37 17.48 -9.56 -9.53
N ARG A 38 17.48 -9.56 -10.87
CA ARG A 38 17.75 -8.37 -11.68
C ARG A 38 16.51 -7.46 -11.73
N PRO A 39 16.66 -6.13 -11.92
CA PRO A 39 15.51 -5.23 -12.04
C PRO A 39 14.50 -5.62 -13.13
N GLY A 40 15.00 -6.15 -14.26
CA GLY A 40 14.14 -6.63 -15.34
C GLY A 40 13.28 -7.82 -14.92
N GLU A 41 13.86 -8.76 -14.18
CA GLU A 41 13.17 -9.94 -13.64
C GLU A 41 12.16 -9.54 -12.57
N LEU A 42 12.54 -8.64 -11.65
CA LEU A 42 11.64 -8.09 -10.65
C LEU A 42 10.42 -7.43 -11.29
N ARG A 43 10.65 -6.58 -12.30
CA ARG A 43 9.56 -5.93 -13.04
C ARG A 43 8.63 -6.95 -13.71
N GLY A 44 9.21 -7.99 -14.32
CA GLY A 44 8.45 -9.06 -14.97
C GLY A 44 7.60 -9.86 -13.99
N ARG A 45 8.13 -10.17 -12.80
CA ARG A 45 7.40 -10.90 -11.75
C ARG A 45 6.32 -10.05 -11.06
N ILE A 46 6.58 -8.76 -10.87
CA ILE A 46 5.67 -7.84 -10.17
C ILE A 46 4.49 -7.44 -11.05
N GLY A 47 4.73 -7.05 -12.30
CA GLY A 47 3.69 -6.49 -13.18
C GLY A 47 3.17 -5.12 -12.73
N GLY A 48 2.74 -4.27 -13.66
CA GLY A 48 2.14 -2.96 -13.37
C GLY A 48 3.10 -1.88 -12.81
N ILE A 49 4.27 -2.23 -12.28
CA ILE A 49 5.27 -1.27 -11.81
C ILE A 49 6.07 -0.68 -12.98
N SER A 50 6.17 0.65 -13.03
CA SER A 50 7.01 1.32 -14.02
C SER A 50 8.50 1.14 -13.68
N PRO A 51 9.42 1.17 -14.68
CA PRO A 51 10.86 1.08 -14.43
C PRO A 51 11.38 2.19 -13.48
N LYS A 52 10.81 3.39 -13.59
CA LYS A 52 11.12 4.53 -12.73
C LYS A 52 10.74 4.23 -11.28
N VAL A 53 9.50 3.82 -11.05
CA VAL A 53 8.98 3.51 -9.71
C VAL A 53 9.71 2.32 -9.08
N LEU A 54 10.07 1.30 -9.86
CA LEU A 54 10.90 0.20 -9.38
C LEU A 54 12.28 0.70 -8.93
N THR A 55 12.93 1.56 -9.72
CA THR A 55 14.23 2.12 -9.37
C THR A 55 14.17 2.95 -8.10
N GLU A 56 13.17 3.82 -7.96
CA GLU A 56 12.94 4.63 -6.76
C GLU A 56 12.66 3.76 -5.54
N THR A 57 11.87 2.69 -5.70
CA THR A 57 11.56 1.73 -4.65
C THR A 57 12.81 0.98 -4.19
N LEU A 58 13.61 0.45 -5.11
CA LEU A 58 14.88 -0.22 -4.79
C LEU A 58 15.86 0.73 -4.09
N ARG A 59 15.94 2.01 -4.50
CA ARG A 59 16.78 3.00 -3.82
C ARG A 59 16.32 3.26 -2.39
N ARG A 60 15.01 3.41 -2.17
CA ARG A 60 14.42 3.57 -0.83
C ARG A 60 14.68 2.35 0.04
N LEU A 61 14.46 1.13 -0.48
CA LEU A 61 14.70 -0.09 0.28
C LEU A 61 16.19 -0.29 0.62
N GLN A 62 17.11 0.11 -0.27
CA GLN A 62 18.54 0.14 0.02
C GLN A 62 18.90 1.17 1.10
N PHE A 63 18.35 2.39 1.00
CA PHE A 63 18.57 3.44 1.99
C PHE A 63 18.13 3.00 3.40
N ASN A 64 17.02 2.27 3.50
CA ASN A 64 16.52 1.70 4.76
C ASN A 64 17.24 0.40 5.17
N GLY A 65 18.25 -0.04 4.44
CA GLY A 65 19.02 -1.26 4.76
C GLY A 65 18.24 -2.57 4.59
N LEU A 66 17.11 -2.57 3.88
CA LEU A 66 16.26 -3.75 3.66
C LEU A 66 16.70 -4.57 2.43
N VAL A 67 17.30 -3.89 1.45
CA VAL A 67 17.78 -4.51 0.21
C VAL A 67 19.23 -4.14 0.00
N GLU A 68 20.04 -5.08 -0.44
CA GLU A 68 21.41 -4.82 -0.91
C GLU A 68 21.46 -4.90 -2.45
N ARG A 69 22.37 -4.14 -3.04
CA ARG A 69 22.66 -4.16 -4.48
C ARG A 69 24.06 -4.71 -4.71
N ARG A 70 24.15 -5.82 -5.43
CA ARG A 70 25.42 -6.45 -5.81
C ARG A 70 25.68 -6.24 -7.29
N ALA A 71 26.85 -5.70 -7.62
CA ALA A 71 27.31 -5.62 -9.00
C ALA A 71 28.12 -6.87 -9.33
N HIS A 72 27.79 -7.49 -10.47
CA HIS A 72 28.47 -8.68 -10.96
C HIS A 72 29.32 -8.29 -12.19
N PRO A 73 30.64 -8.09 -12.02
CA PRO A 73 31.54 -7.89 -13.14
C PRO A 73 31.68 -9.22 -13.89
N GLY A 74 31.22 -9.25 -15.13
CA GLY A 74 31.17 -10.44 -15.97
C GLY A 74 30.76 -10.07 -17.38
N SER A 75 30.49 -11.05 -18.25
CA SER A 75 30.03 -10.80 -19.61
C SER A 75 28.69 -11.50 -19.86
N PRO A 76 27.55 -10.77 -19.91
CA PRO A 76 27.41 -9.32 -19.73
C PRO A 76 27.43 -8.89 -18.25
N PRO A 77 27.95 -7.69 -17.94
CA PRO A 77 27.92 -7.14 -16.60
C PRO A 77 26.47 -6.83 -16.20
N HIS A 78 26.11 -7.12 -14.95
CA HIS A 78 24.75 -6.89 -14.46
C HIS A 78 24.72 -6.58 -12.95
N VAL A 79 23.53 -6.24 -12.47
CA VAL A 79 23.28 -5.93 -11.06
C VAL A 79 22.13 -6.78 -10.55
N GLU A 80 22.28 -7.26 -9.32
CA GLU A 80 21.26 -8.01 -8.62
C GLU A 80 20.92 -7.32 -7.31
N TYR A 81 19.67 -7.50 -6.91
CA TYR A 81 19.14 -7.03 -5.64
C TYR A 81 18.73 -8.23 -4.80
N SER A 82 19.06 -8.22 -3.52
CA SER A 82 18.67 -9.26 -2.57
C SER A 82 18.25 -8.66 -1.23
N LEU A 83 17.41 -9.40 -0.49
CA LEU A 83 17.06 -9.02 0.87
C LEU A 83 18.30 -9.10 1.77
N THR A 84 18.50 -8.07 2.59
CA THR A 84 19.44 -8.14 3.72
C THR A 84 18.87 -9.02 4.82
N VAL A 85 19.64 -9.27 5.88
CA VAL A 85 19.11 -9.94 7.10
C VAL A 85 17.91 -9.16 7.65
N LEU A 86 18.01 -7.83 7.75
CA LEU A 86 16.91 -6.96 8.18
C LEU A 86 15.72 -6.99 7.20
N GLY A 87 15.97 -7.03 5.89
CA GLY A 87 14.90 -7.14 4.90
C GLY A 87 14.10 -8.42 5.04
N ARG A 88 14.74 -9.53 5.41
CA ARG A 88 14.07 -10.81 5.63
C ARG A 88 13.16 -10.80 6.85
N THR A 89 13.52 -10.09 7.93
CA THR A 89 12.65 -10.01 9.12
C THR A 89 11.35 -9.26 8.86
N LEU A 90 11.27 -8.47 7.78
CA LEU A 90 10.06 -7.75 7.40
C LEU A 90 9.08 -8.62 6.59
N LEU A 91 9.47 -9.82 6.15
CA LEU A 91 8.59 -10.72 5.40
C LEU A 91 7.43 -11.27 6.25
N GLU A 92 7.68 -11.62 7.51
CA GLU A 92 6.65 -12.14 8.42
C GLU A 92 5.54 -11.09 8.69
N PRO A 93 5.86 -9.82 9.01
CA PRO A 93 4.83 -8.77 9.09
C PRO A 93 4.05 -8.55 7.79
N ILE A 94 4.71 -8.63 6.63
CA ILE A 94 4.04 -8.52 5.32
C ILE A 94 3.07 -9.68 5.11
N GLU A 95 3.47 -10.90 5.47
CA GLU A 95 2.64 -12.10 5.38
C GLU A 95 1.42 -12.01 6.29
N ALA A 96 1.61 -11.62 7.55
CA ALA A 96 0.52 -11.45 8.50
C ALA A 96 -0.50 -10.40 8.03
N PHE A 97 -0.03 -9.27 7.49
CA PHE A 97 -0.91 -8.25 6.93
C PHE A 97 -1.63 -8.75 5.67
N GLY A 98 -0.94 -9.52 4.82
CA GLY A 98 -1.53 -10.14 3.63
C GLY A 98 -2.64 -11.14 3.98
N LEU A 99 -2.44 -11.95 5.01
CA LEU A 99 -3.45 -12.89 5.51
C LEU A 99 -4.69 -12.16 6.03
N TRP A 100 -4.49 -11.13 6.86
CA TRP A 100 -5.60 -10.29 7.33
C TRP A 100 -6.36 -9.62 6.19
N ALA A 101 -5.64 -9.09 5.20
CA ALA A 101 -6.25 -8.44 4.03
C ALA A 101 -7.00 -9.44 3.14
N PHE A 102 -6.55 -10.69 3.06
CA PHE A 102 -7.28 -11.76 2.38
C PHE A 102 -8.58 -12.12 3.10
N GLU A 103 -8.57 -12.14 4.44
CA GLU A 103 -9.74 -12.50 5.24
C GLU A 103 -10.78 -11.36 5.32
N HIS A 104 -10.33 -10.10 5.40
CA HIS A 104 -11.20 -8.95 5.71
C HIS A 104 -11.22 -7.85 4.65
N GLY A 105 -10.50 -8.02 3.54
CA GLY A 105 -10.41 -6.99 2.50
C GLY A 105 -11.76 -6.61 1.92
N ASP A 106 -12.62 -7.59 1.67
CA ASP A 106 -13.96 -7.38 1.12
C ASP A 106 -14.87 -6.66 2.12
N ASP A 107 -14.77 -6.98 3.41
CA ASP A 107 -15.50 -6.29 4.47
C ASP A 107 -15.13 -4.79 4.52
N VAL A 108 -13.85 -4.48 4.36
CA VAL A 108 -13.36 -3.09 4.32
C VAL A 108 -13.87 -2.34 3.10
N LEU A 109 -13.92 -3.00 1.93
CA LEU A 109 -14.46 -2.40 0.71
C LEU A 109 -15.97 -2.15 0.83
N ALA A 110 -16.73 -3.13 1.31
CA ALA A 110 -18.18 -3.00 1.53
C ALA A 110 -18.51 -1.86 2.51
N ALA A 111 -17.74 -1.73 3.61
CA ALA A 111 -17.90 -0.63 4.55
C ALA A 111 -17.63 0.74 3.92
N ARG A 112 -16.68 0.85 2.99
CA ARG A 112 -16.40 2.10 2.25
C ARG A 112 -17.53 2.50 1.33
N GLU A 113 -18.06 1.54 0.56
CA GLU A 113 -19.17 1.78 -0.38
C GLU A 113 -20.44 2.26 0.35
N GLN A 114 -20.72 1.69 1.52
CA GLN A 114 -21.83 2.11 2.38
C GLN A 114 -21.66 3.56 2.84
N ALA A 115 -20.48 3.92 3.35
CA ALA A 115 -20.20 5.28 3.81
C ALA A 115 -20.28 6.33 2.69
N GLU A 116 -19.81 6.00 1.48
CA GLU A 116 -19.91 6.89 0.30
C GLU A 116 -21.36 7.09 -0.14
N THR A 117 -22.20 6.05 -0.03
CA THR A 117 -23.63 6.11 -0.34
C THR A 117 -24.38 6.97 0.69
N ASP A 118 -24.12 6.78 1.98
CA ASP A 118 -24.77 7.53 3.07
C ASP A 118 -24.39 9.02 3.04
N GLY A 119 -23.10 9.33 2.81
CA GLY A 119 -22.63 10.72 2.67
C GLY A 119 -23.21 11.45 1.45
N SER A 120 -23.50 10.70 0.38
CA SER A 120 -24.18 11.24 -0.81
C SER A 120 -25.66 11.55 -0.54
N GLN A 121 -26.33 10.72 0.26
CA GLN A 121 -27.71 10.94 0.69
C GLN A 121 -27.84 12.15 1.63
N GLU A 122 -26.95 12.32 2.60
CA GLU A 122 -26.94 13.50 3.48
C GLU A 122 -26.65 14.81 2.72
N HIS A 123 -25.78 14.79 1.71
CA HIS A 123 -25.52 15.96 0.87
C HIS A 123 -26.74 16.33 0.01
N GLN A 124 -27.50 15.34 -0.46
CA GLN A 124 -28.71 15.55 -1.27
C GLN A 124 -29.92 16.01 -0.43
N LEU A 125 -30.05 15.58 0.83
CA LEU A 125 -31.06 16.10 1.76
C LEU A 125 -30.76 17.53 2.27
N ARG A 126 -29.51 18.00 2.16
CA ARG A 126 -29.09 19.35 2.56
C ARG A 126 -29.19 20.42 1.47
N ALA A 127 -29.57 20.06 0.24
CA ALA A 127 -29.85 21.06 -0.78
C ALA A 127 -31.11 21.87 -0.39
N PRO A 128 -31.03 23.21 -0.27
CA PRO A 128 -32.21 24.01 0.06
C PRO A 128 -33.22 23.87 -1.08
N GLY A 129 -34.45 23.49 -0.74
CA GLY A 129 -35.54 23.33 -1.69
C GLY A 129 -35.67 24.59 -2.56
N VAL A 130 -35.48 24.41 -3.88
CA VAL A 130 -35.86 25.42 -4.86
C VAL A 130 -37.34 25.69 -4.64
N GLY A 131 -37.63 26.94 -4.27
CA GLY A 131 -38.93 27.37 -3.79
C GLY A 131 -40.08 27.02 -4.73
N LEU A 132 -41.18 26.58 -4.12
CA LEU A 132 -42.50 26.69 -4.70
C LEU A 132 -42.73 28.15 -5.13
N SER A 133 -42.86 28.40 -6.43
CA SER A 133 -43.55 29.60 -6.91
C SER A 133 -45.05 29.36 -6.77
N PRO A 134 -45.79 30.24 -6.06
CA PRO A 134 -47.23 30.18 -5.99
C PRO A 134 -47.80 31.04 -7.11
N ASP A 135 -48.29 30.42 -8.18
CA ASP A 135 -49.30 31.08 -9.00
C ASP A 135 -50.03 30.04 -9.85
N GLN A 136 -51.36 29.97 -9.71
CA GLN A 136 -52.39 29.76 -10.74
C GLN A 136 -53.75 29.70 -10.01
N THR A 137 -54.20 30.90 -9.66
CA THR A 137 -55.54 31.49 -9.69
C THR A 137 -56.77 30.59 -9.80
N MET A 138 -57.73 30.88 -8.91
CA MET A 138 -59.13 30.48 -8.88
C MET A 138 -59.88 30.65 -10.22
N SER A 139 -60.94 29.83 -10.35
CA SER A 139 -62.24 30.15 -10.96
C SER A 139 -62.58 31.65 -10.95
N GLU A 140 -63.13 32.26 -12.00
CA GLU A 140 -64.40 32.02 -12.70
C GLU A 140 -64.39 32.74 -14.07
#